data_AF-A0AAD6CYC2-F1
#
_entry.id   AF-A0AAD6CYC2-F1
#
_cell.length_a   1.000
_cell.length_b   1.000
_cell.length_c   1.000
_cell.angle_alpha   90.00
_cell.angle_beta   90.00
_cell.angle_gamma   90.00
#
_symmetry.space_group_name_H-M   'P 1'
#
loop_
_entity.id
_entity.type
_entity.pdbx_description
1 polymer ?
#
loop_
_entity_poly.entity_id
_entity_poly.type
_entity_poly.pdbx_seq_one_letter_code
_entity_poly.pdbx_strand_id
1 'polypeptide(L)'
;MNNSSACSASLAFATKSAIDLLETLRSHSLKSKSWRDLIKEVESTKKIFASLDERLTISTDANFLRLTYVLIEYGTACDNFKKRIVEVHDQGNDNNNRQKNACKSGKSQAGEVGKFRRLVNCFTSTLEVVTLASVVQNGLLTAKDLIGIRTIINCAIDDLDDLIQEINLELLEHTLPLSEMECLKHDILVLRDCREICVSFREFVHQIDGDLQHNNNDAGVLPKRDIPNMADPLSELYNQPPSDYLNAYFETLKDDSRKWDIDTFIEGLQYLARIMGSERDKYYKNPLNGLHYAASFAELWNQKHPQQRIDSLNFAICPPDWSSAIENRCLDLTYMGDGPLSQALNEIFQWPTTADCAIVCQLEFWMSIRYLIGDGLFDRIFTYQKGEFTLSQYCYKPFDPSNIEYGLDSQARIKMKAIYNHPSYLAKHPGGVARLEHVIQIDDKHIIFSSGARQNILTGEELEVALMTAYNAPRSLADEEEICLYTKNPEDIHPHLIKPFGSLLQEAKGFAEHSLSEIEWRDTKVERQKMAHGHHLILNFQRLCTALEESRDAYFNQSMRMDVFNRATELQSSVLRSKWN
;
A
#
# COMPACT_ATOMS: atom_id res chain seq x y z
N MET A 1 13.26 13.46 -0.03
CA MET A 1 12.57 14.61 0.60
C MET A 1 12.21 14.27 2.05
N ASN A 2 12.13 15.24 2.98
CA ASN A 2 11.82 14.99 4.40
C ASN A 2 10.38 14.49 4.56
N ASN A 3 10.13 13.52 5.46
CA ASN A 3 8.80 12.96 5.79
C ASN A 3 7.70 14.01 6.04
N SER A 4 8.09 15.23 6.43
CA SER A 4 7.20 16.40 6.56
C SER A 4 6.50 16.80 5.24
N SER A 5 7.08 16.55 4.06
CA SER A 5 6.49 16.96 2.77
C SER A 5 5.27 16.14 2.36
N ALA A 6 5.27 14.82 2.62
CA ALA A 6 4.14 13.94 2.29
C ALA A 6 2.94 14.22 3.19
N CYS A 7 3.15 14.31 4.51
CA CYS A 7 2.07 14.63 5.45
C CYS A 7 1.50 16.03 5.19
N SER A 8 2.34 17.01 4.84
CA SER A 8 1.88 18.36 4.46
C SER A 8 1.01 18.35 3.20
N ALA A 9 1.36 17.55 2.20
CA ALA A 9 0.54 17.38 0.99
C ALA A 9 -0.82 16.75 1.31
N SER A 10 -0.84 15.71 2.14
CA SER A 10 -2.10 15.08 2.60
C SER A 10 -2.96 16.03 3.44
N LEU A 11 -2.34 16.87 4.27
CA LEU A 11 -3.04 17.90 5.04
C LEU A 11 -3.67 18.96 4.12
N ALA A 12 -2.95 19.40 3.09
CA ALA A 12 -3.47 20.32 2.10
C ALA A 12 -4.67 19.73 1.34
N PHE A 13 -4.59 18.44 0.97
CA PHE A 13 -5.70 17.72 0.35
C PHE A 13 -6.92 17.65 1.29
N ALA A 14 -6.76 17.15 2.51
CA ALA A 14 -7.83 17.05 3.51
C ALA A 14 -8.49 18.41 3.78
N THR A 15 -7.68 19.46 3.89
CA THR A 15 -8.15 20.84 4.09
C THR A 15 -8.99 21.32 2.92
N LYS A 16 -8.53 21.08 1.69
CA LYS A 16 -9.27 21.46 0.47
C LYS A 16 -10.60 20.71 0.38
N SER A 17 -10.60 19.39 0.56
CA SER A 17 -11.83 18.58 0.50
C SER A 17 -12.85 19.00 1.58
N ALA A 18 -12.39 19.37 2.79
CA ALA A 18 -13.27 19.93 3.82
C ALA A 18 -13.87 21.29 3.43
N ILE A 19 -13.08 22.17 2.81
CA ILE A 19 -13.56 23.48 2.34
C ILE A 19 -14.62 23.30 1.26
N ASP A 20 -14.33 22.48 0.24
CA ASP A 20 -15.27 22.16 -0.84
C ASP A 20 -16.58 21.57 -0.29
N LEU A 21 -16.49 20.67 0.69
CA LEU A 21 -17.66 20.10 1.34
C LEU A 21 -18.46 21.18 2.09
N LEU A 22 -17.81 22.05 2.87
CA LEU A 22 -18.48 23.14 3.59
C LEU A 22 -19.20 24.11 2.65
N GLU A 23 -18.58 24.47 1.53
CA GLU A 23 -19.20 25.31 0.51
C GLU A 23 -20.44 24.64 -0.08
N THR A 24 -20.34 23.34 -0.38
CA THR A 24 -21.47 22.52 -0.85
C THR A 24 -22.59 22.44 0.19
N LEU A 25 -22.26 22.17 1.47
CA LEU A 25 -23.25 22.08 2.55
C LEU A 25 -23.99 23.40 2.77
N ARG A 26 -23.29 24.52 2.67
CA ARG A 26 -23.85 25.87 2.86
C ARG A 26 -24.73 26.30 1.69
N SER A 27 -24.35 25.96 0.46
CA SER A 27 -25.15 26.28 -0.73
C SER A 27 -26.49 25.54 -0.76
N HIS A 28 -26.59 24.39 -0.09
CA HIS A 28 -27.80 23.56 -0.08
C HIS A 28 -28.83 23.92 1.01
N SER A 29 -28.65 25.02 1.78
CA SER A 29 -29.63 25.60 2.74
C SER A 29 -30.49 24.58 3.50
N LEU A 30 -29.85 23.75 4.33
CA LEU A 30 -30.52 22.60 4.94
C LEU A 30 -31.10 22.98 6.32
N LYS A 31 -32.44 22.93 6.43
CA LYS A 31 -33.20 23.28 7.65
C LYS A 31 -33.04 22.28 8.81
N SER A 32 -32.44 21.10 8.58
CA SER A 32 -32.34 20.05 9.59
C SER A 32 -31.20 20.30 10.59
N LYS A 33 -31.40 19.89 11.84
CA LYS A 33 -30.37 19.99 12.90
C LYS A 33 -29.12 19.19 12.53
N SER A 34 -29.27 17.99 11.99
CA SER A 34 -28.14 17.12 11.62
C SER A 34 -27.17 17.76 10.63
N TRP A 35 -27.65 18.51 9.65
CA TRP A 35 -26.80 19.21 8.68
C TRP A 35 -26.05 20.38 9.31
N ARG A 36 -26.70 21.15 10.18
CA ARG A 36 -26.03 22.24 10.92
C ARG A 36 -24.96 21.71 11.86
N ASP A 37 -25.21 20.57 12.49
CA ASP A 37 -24.24 19.94 13.37
C ASP A 37 -23.05 19.40 12.54
N LEU A 38 -23.28 18.77 11.39
CA LEU A 38 -22.20 18.36 10.47
C LEU A 38 -21.33 19.54 10.03
N ILE A 39 -21.92 20.68 9.67
CA ILE A 39 -21.17 21.89 9.32
C ILE A 39 -20.24 22.29 10.46
N LYS A 40 -20.71 22.26 11.71
CA LYS A 40 -19.90 22.60 12.88
C LYS A 40 -18.76 21.61 13.10
N GLU A 41 -19.02 20.32 12.91
CA GLU A 41 -18.01 19.26 13.07
C GLU A 41 -16.90 19.45 12.04
N VAL A 42 -17.23 19.60 10.75
CA VAL A 42 -16.23 19.84 9.68
C VAL A 42 -15.48 21.17 9.88
N GLU A 43 -16.16 22.22 10.38
CA GLU A 43 -15.49 23.48 10.77
C GLU A 43 -14.52 23.28 11.95
N SER A 44 -14.83 22.39 12.88
CA SER A 44 -13.94 22.04 13.99
C SER A 44 -12.69 21.34 13.48
N THR A 45 -12.86 20.34 12.60
CA THR A 45 -11.74 19.62 11.96
C THR A 45 -10.83 20.57 11.19
N LYS A 46 -11.41 21.53 10.45
CA LYS A 46 -10.64 22.56 9.74
C LYS A 46 -9.76 23.40 10.68
N LYS A 47 -10.22 23.71 11.90
CA LYS A 47 -9.40 24.45 12.88
C LYS A 47 -8.22 23.61 13.37
N ILE A 48 -8.42 22.30 13.54
CA ILE A 48 -7.35 21.37 13.90
C ILE A 48 -6.31 21.31 12.78
N PHE A 49 -6.73 21.28 11.52
CA PHE A 49 -5.80 21.32 10.38
C PHE A 49 -4.88 22.54 10.39
N ALA A 50 -5.40 23.73 10.75
CA ALA A 50 -4.55 24.91 10.88
C ALA A 50 -3.51 24.76 12.00
N SER A 51 -3.87 24.17 13.14
CA SER A 51 -2.89 23.90 14.21
C SER A 51 -1.88 22.83 13.81
N LEU A 52 -2.33 21.82 13.06
CA LEU A 52 -1.49 20.73 12.58
C LEU A 52 -0.47 21.22 11.55
N ASP A 53 -0.88 22.11 10.63
CA ASP A 53 -0.01 22.72 9.62
C ASP A 53 1.14 23.50 10.28
N GLU A 54 0.83 24.31 11.29
CA GLU A 54 1.82 25.04 12.07
C GLU A 54 2.84 24.09 12.73
N ARG A 55 2.38 22.93 13.23
CA ARG A 55 3.22 21.95 13.93
C ARG A 55 4.04 21.04 13.00
N LEU A 56 3.51 20.71 11.83
CA LEU A 56 4.19 19.89 10.82
C LEU A 56 5.45 20.56 10.26
N THR A 57 5.50 21.89 10.29
CA THR A 57 6.69 22.65 9.89
C THR A 57 7.85 22.53 10.90
N ILE A 58 7.59 22.04 12.11
CA ILE A 58 8.54 22.06 13.24
C ILE A 58 8.92 20.65 13.71
N SER A 59 8.15 19.60 13.36
CA SER A 59 8.34 18.24 13.90
C SER A 59 8.80 17.21 12.87
N THR A 60 9.64 16.27 13.32
CA THR A 60 10.12 15.09 12.56
C THR A 60 9.54 13.76 13.09
N ASP A 61 8.47 13.80 13.88
CA ASP A 61 7.91 12.62 14.55
C ASP A 61 7.30 11.60 13.56
N ALA A 62 7.66 10.33 13.75
CA ALA A 62 7.14 9.18 13.02
C ALA A 62 5.61 9.03 13.11
N ASN A 63 4.97 9.54 14.16
CA ASN A 63 3.50 9.56 14.27
C ASN A 63 2.84 10.43 13.18
N PHE A 64 3.52 11.42 12.63
CA PHE A 64 3.00 12.22 11.51
C PHE A 64 2.94 11.44 10.19
N LEU A 65 3.78 10.40 10.01
CA LEU A 65 3.65 9.50 8.86
C LEU A 65 2.34 8.72 8.93
N ARG A 66 1.97 8.20 10.11
CA ARG A 66 0.68 7.50 10.30
C ARG A 66 -0.52 8.41 10.05
N LEU A 67 -0.36 9.72 10.31
CA LEU A 67 -1.39 10.72 10.02
C LEU A 67 -1.63 10.96 8.53
N THR A 68 -0.62 10.72 7.69
CA THR A 68 -0.69 10.92 6.24
C THR A 68 -1.85 10.14 5.64
N TYR A 69 -2.01 8.87 6.07
CA TYR A 69 -3.11 8.01 5.63
C TYR A 69 -4.47 8.50 6.15
N VAL A 70 -4.58 8.81 7.45
CA VAL A 70 -5.81 9.33 8.07
C VAL A 70 -6.30 10.61 7.39
N LEU A 71 -5.39 11.51 7.00
CA LEU A 71 -5.70 12.75 6.28
C LEU A 71 -6.24 12.49 4.86
N ILE A 72 -5.64 11.54 4.14
CA ILE A 72 -6.12 11.14 2.81
C ILE A 72 -7.53 10.54 2.91
N GLU A 73 -7.77 9.68 3.88
CA GLU A 73 -9.08 9.03 4.07
C GLU A 73 -10.15 10.03 4.50
N TYR A 74 -9.81 10.97 5.38
CA TYR A 74 -10.70 12.08 5.72
C TYR A 74 -11.07 12.91 4.48
N GLY A 75 -10.07 13.31 3.67
CA GLY A 75 -10.32 14.09 2.45
C GLY A 75 -11.19 13.34 1.45
N THR A 76 -10.90 12.04 1.26
CA THR A 76 -11.66 11.14 0.38
C THR A 76 -13.11 10.98 0.86
N ALA A 77 -13.32 10.80 2.16
CA ALA A 77 -14.65 10.72 2.76
C ALA A 77 -15.43 12.02 2.52
N CYS A 78 -14.80 13.20 2.69
CA CYS A 78 -15.41 14.49 2.37
C CYS A 78 -15.82 14.60 0.90
N ASP A 79 -14.94 14.23 -0.04
CA ASP A 79 -15.23 14.32 -1.48
C ASP A 79 -16.32 13.33 -1.92
N ASN A 80 -16.32 12.12 -1.38
CA ASN A 80 -17.36 11.13 -1.66
C ASN A 80 -18.72 11.59 -1.11
N PHE A 81 -18.75 12.16 0.09
CA PHE A 81 -19.99 12.70 0.65
C PHE A 81 -20.49 13.92 -0.14
N LYS A 82 -19.58 14.80 -0.58
CA LYS A 82 -19.88 15.92 -1.49
C LYS A 82 -20.55 15.44 -2.78
N LYS A 83 -19.98 14.44 -3.45
CA LYS A 83 -20.56 13.84 -4.68
C LYS A 83 -21.98 13.32 -4.43
N ARG A 84 -22.20 12.58 -3.34
CA ARG A 84 -23.53 12.07 -2.98
C ARG A 84 -24.56 13.19 -2.77
N ILE A 85 -24.17 14.31 -2.16
CA ILE A 85 -25.06 15.48 -1.99
C ILE A 85 -25.50 16.03 -3.35
N VAL A 86 -24.54 16.22 -4.26
CA VAL A 86 -24.80 16.76 -5.61
C VAL A 86 -25.68 15.80 -6.42
N GLU A 87 -25.38 14.50 -6.41
CA GLU A 87 -26.16 13.49 -7.14
C GLU A 87 -27.62 13.43 -6.68
N VAL A 88 -27.88 13.49 -5.37
CA VAL A 88 -29.24 13.52 -4.81
C VAL A 88 -29.98 14.79 -5.22
N HIS A 89 -29.28 15.92 -5.32
CA HIS A 89 -29.86 17.20 -5.71
C HIS A 89 -30.20 17.24 -7.22
N ASP A 90 -29.30 16.74 -8.08
CA ASP A 90 -29.51 16.74 -9.54
C ASP A 90 -30.64 15.78 -9.97
N GLN A 91 -30.77 14.63 -9.31
CA GLN A 91 -31.92 13.73 -9.48
C GLN A 91 -33.24 14.38 -9.03
N GLY A 92 -33.18 15.41 -8.19
CA GLY A 92 -34.32 16.20 -7.76
C GLY A 92 -34.93 17.07 -8.87
N ASN A 93 -34.18 17.47 -9.90
CA ASN A 93 -34.68 18.38 -10.95
C ASN A 93 -35.42 17.66 -12.11
N ASP A 94 -35.25 16.34 -12.27
CA ASP A 94 -36.01 15.54 -13.22
C ASP A 94 -37.33 15.03 -12.61
N ASN A 95 -38.36 15.89 -12.68
CA ASN A 95 -39.64 15.73 -11.98
C ASN A 95 -40.46 14.46 -12.30
N ASN A 96 -40.10 13.65 -13.30
CA ASN A 96 -40.92 12.50 -13.73
C ASN A 96 -40.57 11.14 -13.10
N ASN A 97 -39.44 10.99 -12.39
CA ASN A 97 -39.03 9.70 -11.80
C ASN A 97 -39.12 9.61 -10.26
N ARG A 98 -39.57 10.69 -9.60
CA ARG A 98 -39.59 10.84 -8.13
C ARG A 98 -40.33 9.74 -7.37
N GLN A 99 -41.33 9.10 -7.97
CA GLN A 99 -42.20 8.16 -7.23
C GLN A 99 -41.83 6.68 -7.39
N LYS A 100 -40.96 6.31 -8.35
CA LYS A 100 -40.52 4.92 -8.55
C LYS A 100 -39.15 4.59 -7.95
N ASN A 101 -38.28 5.59 -7.75
CA ASN A 101 -36.92 5.36 -7.22
C ASN A 101 -36.76 5.67 -5.73
N ALA A 102 -37.59 6.55 -5.15
CA ALA A 102 -37.57 6.85 -3.71
C ALA A 102 -37.98 5.67 -2.81
N CYS A 103 -38.51 4.58 -3.41
CA CYS A 103 -38.95 3.38 -2.70
C CYS A 103 -37.93 2.21 -2.80
N LYS A 104 -36.80 2.39 -3.50
CA LYS A 104 -35.82 1.30 -3.71
C LYS A 104 -34.55 1.36 -2.85
N SER A 105 -34.21 2.51 -2.25
CA SER A 105 -33.15 2.63 -1.25
C SER A 105 -33.74 3.09 0.08
N GLY A 106 -34.16 2.15 0.93
CA GLY A 106 -34.81 2.44 2.22
C GLY A 106 -33.97 3.19 3.27
N LYS A 107 -32.86 3.85 2.90
CA LYS A 107 -32.01 4.62 3.81
C LYS A 107 -32.45 6.08 3.83
N SER A 108 -32.95 6.55 4.99
CA SER A 108 -33.30 7.96 5.15
C SER A 108 -32.04 8.84 5.00
N GLN A 109 -32.15 9.97 4.31
CA GLN A 109 -31.06 10.96 4.17
C GLN A 109 -30.47 11.39 5.52
N ALA A 110 -31.29 11.39 6.57
CA ALA A 110 -30.85 11.67 7.94
C ALA A 110 -29.91 10.58 8.51
N GLY A 111 -30.11 9.31 8.13
CA GLY A 111 -29.26 8.19 8.53
C GLY A 111 -27.86 8.27 7.92
N GLU A 112 -27.78 8.55 6.61
CA GLU A 112 -26.49 8.75 5.91
C GLU A 112 -25.68 9.91 6.49
N VAL A 113 -26.34 11.05 6.77
CA VAL A 113 -25.71 12.18 7.47
C VAL A 113 -25.22 11.78 8.85
N GLY A 114 -26.02 11.01 9.60
CA GLY A 114 -25.64 10.52 10.93
C GLY A 114 -24.39 9.62 10.89
N LYS A 115 -24.29 8.71 9.92
CA LYS A 115 -23.11 7.86 9.72
C LYS A 115 -21.88 8.69 9.39
N PHE A 116 -21.99 9.60 8.41
CA PHE A 116 -20.87 10.44 8.01
C PHE A 116 -20.37 11.35 9.14
N ARG A 117 -21.29 11.92 9.95
CA ARG A 117 -20.93 12.71 11.14
C ARG A 117 -20.09 11.93 12.14
N ARG A 118 -20.48 10.69 12.45
CA ARG A 118 -19.72 9.84 13.38
C ARG A 118 -18.32 9.54 12.85
N LEU A 119 -18.20 9.26 11.56
CA LEU A 119 -16.90 9.07 10.90
C LEU A 119 -16.03 10.34 10.99
N VAL A 120 -16.58 11.51 10.67
CA VAL A 120 -15.89 12.81 10.81
C VAL A 120 -15.45 13.08 12.25
N ASN A 121 -16.28 12.76 13.23
CA ASN A 121 -15.94 12.94 14.66
C ASN A 121 -14.79 12.03 15.10
N CYS A 122 -14.76 10.78 14.62
CA CYS A 122 -13.65 9.86 14.87
C CYS A 122 -12.32 10.39 14.30
N PHE A 123 -12.33 10.86 13.06
CA PHE A 123 -11.16 11.51 12.46
C PHE A 123 -10.73 12.75 13.24
N THR A 124 -11.69 13.60 13.60
CA THR A 124 -11.46 14.86 14.33
C THR A 124 -10.79 14.58 15.68
N SER A 125 -11.32 13.62 16.43
CA SER A 125 -10.77 13.23 17.75
C SER A 125 -9.36 12.66 17.62
N THR A 126 -9.10 11.85 16.58
CA THR A 126 -7.77 11.31 16.29
C THR A 126 -6.78 12.43 15.96
N LEU A 127 -7.18 13.39 15.11
CA LEU A 127 -6.36 14.55 14.75
C LEU A 127 -6.09 15.46 15.95
N GLU A 128 -7.08 15.63 16.84
CA GLU A 128 -6.94 16.34 18.11
C GLU A 128 -5.91 15.66 19.01
N VAL A 129 -5.98 14.33 19.16
CA VAL A 129 -5.02 13.54 19.93
C VAL A 129 -3.60 13.74 19.41
N VAL A 130 -3.38 13.66 18.10
CA VAL A 130 -2.05 13.87 17.49
C VAL A 130 -1.58 15.32 17.66
N THR A 131 -2.49 16.29 17.54
CA THR A 131 -2.17 17.70 17.77
C THR A 131 -1.74 17.94 19.22
N LEU A 132 -2.40 17.32 20.19
CA LEU A 132 -2.02 17.36 21.61
C LEU A 132 -0.69 16.63 21.87
N ALA A 133 -0.38 15.57 21.12
CA ALA A 133 0.87 14.83 21.24
C ALA A 133 2.11 15.68 21.08
N SER A 134 2.11 16.55 20.06
CA SER A 134 3.21 17.48 19.88
C SER A 134 3.32 18.53 21.00
N VAL A 135 2.24 18.83 21.74
CA VAL A 135 2.35 19.67 22.96
C VAL A 135 3.05 18.90 24.08
N VAL A 136 2.69 17.63 24.28
CA VAL A 136 3.32 16.76 25.29
C VAL A 136 4.82 16.66 25.07
N GLN A 137 5.25 16.45 23.82
CA GLN A 137 6.66 16.33 23.47
C GLN A 137 7.48 17.59 23.75
N ASN A 138 6.85 18.77 23.74
CA ASN A 138 7.51 20.04 24.02
C ASN A 138 7.71 20.34 25.51
N GLY A 139 7.25 19.45 26.41
CA GLY A 139 7.61 19.47 27.84
C GLY A 139 6.97 20.59 28.68
N LEU A 140 5.97 21.30 28.15
CA LEU A 140 5.33 22.46 28.80
C LEU A 140 4.05 22.10 29.59
N LEU A 141 3.91 20.85 30.06
CA LEU A 141 2.66 20.37 30.64
C LEU A 141 2.62 20.34 32.16
N THR A 142 1.48 20.71 32.72
CA THR A 142 1.14 20.47 34.13
C THR A 142 0.47 19.11 34.32
N ALA A 143 0.45 18.58 35.55
CA ALA A 143 -0.29 17.35 35.86
C ALA A 143 -1.79 17.45 35.51
N LYS A 144 -2.37 18.65 35.60
CA LYS A 144 -3.76 18.92 35.19
C LYS A 144 -3.93 18.76 33.68
N ASP A 145 -2.94 19.18 32.89
CA ASP A 145 -2.97 19.05 31.43
C ASP A 145 -2.88 17.57 31.02
N LEU A 146 -2.05 16.77 31.69
CA LEU A 146 -1.96 15.32 31.44
C LEU A 146 -3.28 14.59 31.73
N ILE A 147 -4.02 14.99 32.77
CA ILE A 147 -5.37 14.44 33.06
C ILE A 147 -6.35 14.81 31.94
N GLY A 148 -6.31 16.06 31.48
CA GLY A 148 -7.14 16.53 30.35
C GLY A 148 -6.85 15.75 29.08
N ILE A 149 -5.56 15.59 28.75
CA ILE A 149 -5.10 14.84 27.58
C ILE A 149 -5.53 13.37 27.66
N ARG A 150 -5.35 12.71 28.81
CA ARG A 150 -5.80 11.32 29.00
C ARG A 150 -7.30 11.16 28.76
N THR A 151 -8.08 12.12 29.25
CA THR A 151 -9.53 12.12 29.03
C THR A 151 -9.85 12.18 27.54
N ILE A 152 -9.21 13.10 26.80
CA ILE A 152 -9.43 13.24 25.36
C ILE A 152 -9.05 11.97 24.60
N ILE A 153 -7.89 11.38 24.91
CA ILE A 153 -7.43 10.14 24.27
C ILE A 153 -8.41 8.99 24.51
N ASN A 154 -8.83 8.81 25.76
CA ASN A 154 -9.73 7.71 26.10
C ASN A 154 -11.09 7.91 25.43
N CYS A 155 -11.66 9.12 25.43
CA CYS A 155 -12.89 9.40 24.70
C CYS A 155 -12.74 9.12 23.20
N ALA A 156 -11.61 9.49 22.59
CA ALA A 156 -11.36 9.19 21.17
C ALA A 156 -11.30 7.68 20.90
N ILE A 157 -10.66 6.90 21.79
CA ILE A 157 -10.61 5.43 21.68
C ILE A 157 -12.00 4.83 21.84
N ASP A 158 -12.76 5.28 22.85
CA ASP A 158 -14.11 4.78 23.12
C ASP A 158 -15.05 5.06 21.92
N ASP A 159 -15.02 6.29 21.37
CA ASP A 159 -15.82 6.67 20.19
C ASP A 159 -15.45 5.83 18.95
N LEU A 160 -14.16 5.53 18.77
CA LEU A 160 -13.68 4.67 17.69
C LEU A 160 -14.13 3.22 17.87
N ASP A 161 -14.02 2.68 19.08
CA ASP A 161 -14.44 1.31 19.42
C ASP A 161 -15.96 1.14 19.23
N ASP A 162 -16.76 2.11 19.68
CA ASP A 162 -18.21 2.13 19.49
C ASP A 162 -18.59 2.11 17.99
N LEU A 163 -17.94 2.95 17.17
CA LEU A 163 -18.23 3.01 15.73
C LEU A 163 -17.77 1.76 14.98
N ILE A 164 -16.58 1.22 15.32
CA ILE A 164 -16.08 -0.04 14.76
C ILE A 164 -17.06 -1.17 15.10
N GLN A 165 -17.54 -1.24 16.34
CA GLN A 165 -18.51 -2.25 16.74
C GLN A 165 -19.83 -2.11 15.97
N GLU A 166 -20.35 -0.90 15.82
CA GLU A 166 -21.57 -0.64 15.04
C GLU A 166 -21.43 -1.10 13.59
N ILE A 167 -20.32 -0.77 12.92
CA ILE A 167 -20.10 -1.17 11.53
C ILE A 167 -19.91 -2.68 11.40
N ASN A 168 -19.23 -3.33 12.36
CA ASN A 168 -19.11 -4.78 12.37
C ASN A 168 -20.46 -5.48 12.54
N LEU A 169 -21.36 -4.94 13.37
CA LEU A 169 -22.73 -5.45 13.49
C LEU A 169 -23.49 -5.30 12.17
N GLU A 170 -23.35 -4.16 11.48
CA GLU A 170 -23.95 -3.95 10.16
C GLU A 170 -23.39 -4.93 9.11
N LEU A 171 -22.09 -5.26 9.17
CA LEU A 171 -21.46 -6.21 8.25
C LEU A 171 -21.93 -7.66 8.45
N LEU A 172 -22.34 -8.01 9.68
CA LEU A 172 -22.90 -9.33 10.02
C LEU A 172 -24.34 -9.51 9.53
N GLU A 173 -25.06 -8.42 9.23
CA GLU A 173 -26.40 -8.50 8.66
C GLU A 173 -26.33 -8.96 7.19
N HIS A 174 -26.84 -10.17 6.91
CA HIS A 174 -26.68 -10.93 5.65
C HIS A 174 -27.32 -10.33 4.38
N THR A 175 -27.68 -9.04 4.35
CA THR A 175 -28.46 -8.43 3.26
C THR A 175 -27.74 -7.30 2.51
N LEU A 176 -26.45 -7.05 2.79
CA LEU A 176 -25.72 -5.97 2.13
C LEU A 176 -25.23 -6.35 0.72
N PRO A 177 -25.34 -5.45 -0.27
CA PRO A 177 -24.65 -5.59 -1.55
C PRO A 177 -23.12 -5.65 -1.36
N LEU A 178 -22.42 -6.39 -2.23
CA LEU A 178 -20.97 -6.57 -2.16
C LEU A 178 -20.20 -5.23 -2.09
N SER A 179 -20.61 -4.24 -2.90
CA SER A 179 -20.00 -2.90 -2.91
C SER A 179 -20.19 -2.13 -1.59
N GLU A 180 -21.31 -2.33 -0.88
CA GLU A 180 -21.52 -1.73 0.43
C GLU A 180 -20.67 -2.43 1.49
N MET A 181 -20.57 -3.76 1.42
CA MET A 181 -19.69 -4.53 2.32
C MET A 181 -18.22 -4.11 2.18
N GLU A 182 -17.74 -3.89 0.96
CA GLU A 182 -16.38 -3.43 0.69
C GLU A 182 -16.14 -2.03 1.29
N CYS A 183 -17.11 -1.13 1.17
CA CYS A 183 -17.06 0.21 1.76
C CYS A 183 -17.00 0.16 3.30
N LEU A 184 -17.87 -0.63 3.94
CA LEU A 184 -17.86 -0.78 5.40
C LEU A 184 -16.59 -1.45 5.92
N LYS A 185 -16.05 -2.44 5.19
CA LYS A 185 -14.76 -3.05 5.52
C LYS A 185 -13.63 -2.02 5.46
N HIS A 186 -13.65 -1.13 4.47
CA HIS A 186 -12.71 -0.03 4.35
C HIS A 186 -12.81 0.92 5.56
N ASP A 187 -14.02 1.37 5.90
CA ASP A 187 -14.24 2.26 7.05
C ASP A 187 -13.73 1.64 8.37
N ILE A 188 -14.00 0.35 8.63
CA ILE A 188 -13.49 -0.35 9.84
C ILE A 188 -11.97 -0.27 9.93
N LEU A 189 -11.27 -0.43 8.80
CA LEU A 189 -9.82 -0.39 8.80
C LEU A 189 -9.28 0.98 9.16
N VAL A 190 -9.80 2.00 8.47
CA VAL A 190 -9.37 3.38 8.70
C VAL A 190 -9.61 3.79 10.15
N LEU A 191 -10.75 3.38 10.73
CA LEU A 191 -11.06 3.61 12.14
C LEU A 191 -10.11 2.86 13.09
N ARG A 192 -9.63 1.68 12.71
CA ARG A 192 -8.60 0.98 13.50
C ARG A 192 -7.25 1.66 13.44
N ASP A 193 -6.84 2.13 12.28
CA ASP A 193 -5.59 2.90 12.18
C ASP A 193 -5.66 4.16 13.06
N CYS A 194 -6.82 4.84 13.04
CA CYS A 194 -7.11 5.95 13.95
C CYS A 194 -7.01 5.52 15.43
N ARG A 195 -7.57 4.35 15.77
CA ARG A 195 -7.54 3.81 17.12
C ARG A 195 -6.13 3.48 17.57
N GLU A 196 -5.33 2.84 16.72
CA GLU A 196 -3.94 2.50 17.03
C GLU A 196 -3.08 3.73 17.26
N ILE A 197 -3.30 4.81 16.49
CA ILE A 197 -2.65 6.10 16.72
C ILE A 197 -3.00 6.61 18.14
N CYS A 198 -4.29 6.60 18.50
CA CYS A 198 -4.74 7.03 19.83
C CYS A 198 -4.18 6.13 20.96
N VAL A 199 -4.15 4.81 20.78
CA VAL A 199 -3.59 3.86 21.75
C VAL A 199 -2.09 4.06 21.93
N SER A 200 -1.35 4.20 20.83
CA SER A 200 0.10 4.45 20.85
C SER A 200 0.40 5.72 21.66
N PHE A 201 -0.43 6.75 21.49
CA PHE A 201 -0.27 7.98 22.24
C PHE A 201 -0.70 7.88 23.71
N ARG A 202 -1.73 7.07 24.02
CA ARG A 202 -2.11 6.74 25.40
C ARG A 202 -0.93 6.12 26.16
N GLU A 203 -0.25 5.15 25.54
CA GLU A 203 0.92 4.48 26.11
C GLU A 203 2.07 5.46 26.34
N PHE A 204 2.32 6.34 25.37
CA PHE A 204 3.31 7.41 25.50
C PHE A 204 3.02 8.35 26.69
N VAL A 205 1.76 8.79 26.85
CA VAL A 205 1.35 9.64 27.99
C VAL A 205 1.47 8.91 29.32
N HIS A 206 1.14 7.61 29.38
CA HIS A 206 1.32 6.80 30.59
C HIS A 206 2.78 6.69 31.00
N GLN A 207 3.67 6.55 30.02
CA GLN A 207 5.10 6.47 30.27
C GLN A 207 5.65 7.78 30.87
N ILE A 208 5.25 8.93 30.32
CA ILE A 208 5.65 10.24 30.84
C ILE A 208 5.17 10.47 32.27
N ASP A 209 3.94 10.08 32.58
CA ASP A 209 3.40 10.17 33.93
C ASP A 209 4.20 9.31 34.92
N GLY A 210 4.60 8.10 34.52
CA GLY A 210 5.49 7.24 35.30
C GLY A 210 6.86 7.86 35.56
N ASP A 211 7.47 8.46 34.52
CA ASP A 211 8.77 9.12 34.62
C ASP A 211 8.71 10.39 35.52
N LEU A 212 7.62 11.16 35.46
CA LEU A 212 7.39 12.32 36.32
C LEU A 212 7.18 11.93 37.79
N GLN A 213 6.50 10.80 38.05
CA GLN A 213 6.29 10.29 39.40
C GLN A 213 7.58 9.72 40.02
N HIS A 214 8.47 9.14 39.21
CA HIS A 214 9.77 8.63 39.67
C HIS A 214 10.83 9.73 39.86
N ASN A 215 10.80 10.82 39.09
CA ASN A 215 11.79 11.90 39.15
C ASN A 215 11.49 12.99 40.19
N ASN A 216 10.43 12.88 40.99
CA ASN A 216 10.16 13.82 42.10
C ASN A 216 11.23 13.80 43.24
N ASN A 217 12.28 12.98 43.13
CA ASN A 217 13.42 12.95 44.05
C ASN A 217 14.73 13.54 43.47
N ASP A 218 14.79 13.90 42.19
CA ASP A 218 15.94 14.58 41.61
C ASP A 218 15.47 15.53 40.51
N ALA A 219 15.76 16.82 40.65
CA ALA A 219 15.42 17.85 39.67
C ALA A 219 16.27 17.68 38.40
N GLY A 220 15.91 16.71 37.56
CA GLY A 220 16.61 16.36 36.34
C GLY A 220 15.64 16.26 35.18
N VAL A 221 15.88 17.05 34.14
CA VAL A 221 15.22 17.03 32.83
C VAL A 221 15.06 15.58 32.33
N LEU A 222 13.86 15.23 31.88
CA LEU A 222 13.54 13.92 31.28
C LEU A 222 14.56 13.55 30.19
N PRO A 223 15.15 12.34 30.21
CA PRO A 223 15.97 11.88 29.10
C PRO A 223 15.05 11.70 27.88
N LYS A 224 15.32 12.44 26.81
CA LYS A 224 14.68 12.21 25.51
C LYS A 224 14.88 10.75 25.12
N ARG A 225 13.79 9.98 25.02
CA ARG A 225 13.82 8.74 24.25
C ARG A 225 13.80 9.15 22.79
N ASP A 226 14.97 9.12 22.17
CA ASP A 226 15.10 9.27 20.74
C ASP A 226 14.34 8.11 20.09
N ILE A 227 13.23 8.40 19.43
CA ILE A 227 12.73 7.54 18.35
C ILE A 227 13.95 7.29 17.47
N PRO A 228 14.32 6.03 17.18
CA PRO A 228 15.55 5.76 16.47
C PRO A 228 15.59 6.58 15.19
N ASN A 229 16.51 7.55 15.14
CA ASN A 229 16.64 8.42 13.99
C ASN A 229 17.17 7.59 12.82
N MET A 230 16.25 6.99 12.07
CA MET A 230 16.57 6.21 10.88
C MET A 230 17.07 7.08 9.73
N ALA A 231 16.90 8.41 9.83
CA ALA A 231 17.37 9.31 8.80
C ALA A 231 18.88 9.20 8.61
N ASP A 232 19.67 9.04 9.68
CA ASP A 232 21.13 9.02 9.54
C ASP A 232 21.63 7.74 8.85
N PRO A 233 21.26 6.51 9.29
CA PRO A 233 21.72 5.30 8.61
C PRO A 233 21.10 5.12 7.22
N LEU A 234 19.82 5.47 7.00
CA LEU A 234 19.24 5.41 5.65
C LEU A 234 19.88 6.45 4.71
N SER A 235 20.16 7.65 5.20
CA SER A 235 20.91 8.66 4.44
C SER A 235 22.30 8.15 4.08
N GLU A 236 22.99 7.46 4.98
CA GLU A 236 24.27 6.81 4.65
C GLU A 236 24.12 5.81 3.51
N LEU A 237 23.07 4.97 3.52
CA LEU A 237 22.77 4.03 2.43
C LEU A 237 22.46 4.75 1.12
N TYR A 238 21.69 5.84 1.15
CA TYR A 238 21.35 6.62 -0.05
C TYR A 238 22.56 7.37 -0.64
N ASN A 239 23.56 7.69 0.17
CA ASN A 239 24.80 8.32 -0.29
C ASN A 239 25.84 7.31 -0.79
N GLN A 240 25.61 5.99 -0.66
CA GLN A 240 26.51 4.99 -1.21
C GLN A 240 26.39 4.93 -2.74
N PRO A 241 27.52 5.00 -3.47
CA PRO A 241 27.47 4.83 -4.91
C PRO A 241 27.10 3.37 -5.25
N PRO A 242 26.41 3.14 -6.38
CA PRO A 242 26.19 1.81 -6.91
C PRO A 242 27.52 1.09 -7.15
N SER A 243 27.50 -0.24 -7.11
CA SER A 243 28.70 -1.03 -7.45
C SER A 243 29.06 -0.86 -8.93
N ASP A 244 30.32 -1.14 -9.27
CA ASP A 244 30.77 -1.10 -10.67
C ASP A 244 29.99 -2.07 -11.55
N TYR A 245 29.55 -3.21 -11.00
CA TYR A 245 28.71 -4.18 -11.70
C TYR A 245 27.29 -3.66 -11.96
N LEU A 246 26.69 -2.99 -10.97
CA LEU A 246 25.36 -2.40 -11.13
C LEU A 246 25.39 -1.21 -12.10
N ASN A 247 26.41 -0.35 -12.00
CA ASN A 247 26.64 0.70 -12.97
C ASN A 247 26.83 0.14 -14.38
N ALA A 248 27.68 -0.88 -14.55
CA ALA A 248 27.89 -1.50 -15.85
C ALA A 248 26.58 -2.05 -16.43
N TYR A 249 25.71 -2.64 -15.59
CA TYR A 249 24.37 -3.03 -16.02
C TYR A 249 23.53 -1.84 -16.47
N PHE A 250 23.47 -0.75 -15.70
CA PHE A 250 22.73 0.44 -16.11
C PHE A 250 23.28 1.06 -17.41
N GLU A 251 24.60 1.04 -17.61
CA GLU A 251 25.19 1.47 -18.89
C GLU A 251 24.74 0.59 -20.06
N THR A 252 24.57 -0.72 -19.87
CA THR A 252 24.04 -1.60 -20.93
C THR A 252 22.58 -1.29 -21.32
N LEU A 253 21.82 -0.61 -20.45
CA LEU A 253 20.44 -0.21 -20.72
C LEU A 253 20.36 1.08 -21.55
N LYS A 254 21.46 1.83 -21.70
CA LYS A 254 21.43 3.10 -22.44
C LYS A 254 21.33 2.91 -23.95
N ASP A 255 22.02 1.90 -24.44
CA ASP A 255 22.03 1.56 -25.86
C ASP A 255 20.76 0.78 -26.22
N ASP A 256 20.24 1.01 -27.43
CA ASP A 256 19.12 0.22 -27.92
C ASP A 256 19.56 -1.22 -28.23
N SER A 257 18.71 -2.19 -27.94
CA SER A 257 18.97 -3.53 -28.44
C SER A 257 18.88 -3.51 -29.97
N ARG A 258 19.81 -4.23 -30.62
CA ARG A 258 19.80 -4.34 -32.09
C ARG A 258 18.56 -5.06 -32.63
N LYS A 259 17.77 -5.71 -31.77
CA LYS A 259 16.63 -6.56 -32.13
C LYS A 259 15.52 -6.48 -31.09
N TRP A 260 14.34 -6.07 -31.51
CA TRP A 260 13.14 -6.09 -30.67
C TRP A 260 12.40 -7.42 -30.82
N ASP A 261 12.95 -8.47 -30.23
CA ASP A 261 12.36 -9.82 -30.24
C ASP A 261 12.11 -10.38 -28.83
N ILE A 262 11.28 -11.43 -28.77
CA ILE A 262 10.82 -12.00 -27.51
C ILE A 262 11.96 -12.62 -26.70
N ASP A 263 12.99 -13.13 -27.38
CA ASP A 263 14.13 -13.75 -26.71
C ASP A 263 15.02 -12.70 -26.03
N THR A 264 15.19 -11.52 -26.65
CA THR A 264 15.85 -10.36 -26.03
C THR A 264 15.08 -9.85 -24.81
N PHE A 265 13.74 -9.83 -24.89
CA PHE A 265 12.90 -9.48 -23.74
C PHE A 265 13.02 -10.49 -22.58
N ILE A 266 13.00 -11.80 -22.91
CA ILE A 266 13.21 -12.88 -21.94
C ILE A 266 14.61 -12.79 -21.32
N GLU A 267 15.63 -12.45 -22.09
CA GLU A 267 16.98 -12.23 -21.59
C GLU A 267 17.01 -11.12 -20.54
N GLY A 268 16.33 -10.00 -20.80
CA GLY A 268 16.17 -8.90 -19.83
C GLY A 268 15.55 -9.36 -18.50
N LEU A 269 14.44 -10.12 -18.57
CA LEU A 269 13.79 -10.70 -17.40
C LEU A 269 14.74 -11.60 -16.60
N GLN A 270 15.39 -12.54 -17.28
CA GLN A 270 16.31 -13.49 -16.65
C GLN A 270 17.54 -12.81 -16.05
N TYR A 271 18.06 -11.78 -16.73
CA TYR A 271 19.20 -11.02 -16.24
C TYR A 271 18.86 -10.31 -14.93
N LEU A 272 17.70 -9.64 -14.87
CA LEU A 272 17.26 -8.95 -13.68
C LEU A 272 16.97 -9.91 -12.51
N ALA A 273 16.34 -11.05 -12.78
CA ALA A 273 16.12 -12.09 -11.79
C ALA A 273 17.44 -12.56 -11.12
N ARG A 274 18.54 -12.64 -11.89
CA ARG A 274 19.87 -12.96 -11.34
C ARG A 274 20.42 -11.83 -10.47
N ILE A 275 20.29 -10.57 -10.88
CA ILE A 275 20.73 -9.40 -10.08
C ILE A 275 20.05 -9.39 -8.71
N MET A 276 18.75 -9.67 -8.66
CA MET A 276 17.97 -9.62 -7.42
C MET A 276 18.20 -10.85 -6.52
N GLY A 277 18.59 -11.97 -7.11
CA GLY A 277 18.71 -13.29 -6.48
C GLY A 277 20.15 -13.81 -6.43
N SER A 278 20.44 -14.80 -7.27
CA SER A 278 21.66 -15.61 -7.20
C SER A 278 22.97 -14.84 -7.37
N GLU A 279 22.94 -13.70 -8.06
CA GLU A 279 24.11 -12.83 -8.24
C GLU A 279 24.07 -11.58 -7.36
N ARG A 280 23.13 -11.48 -6.40
CA ARG A 280 22.94 -10.26 -5.60
C ARG A 280 24.24 -9.72 -4.98
N ASP A 281 25.06 -10.59 -4.38
CA ASP A 281 26.30 -10.19 -3.71
C ASP A 281 27.33 -9.53 -4.66
N LYS A 282 27.25 -9.82 -5.96
CA LYS A 282 28.09 -9.18 -7.00
C LYS A 282 27.65 -7.73 -7.25
N TYR A 283 26.34 -7.47 -7.23
CA TYR A 283 25.77 -6.16 -7.55
C TYR A 283 25.64 -5.26 -6.31
N TYR A 284 25.53 -5.83 -5.11
CA TYR A 284 25.26 -5.11 -3.88
C TYR A 284 26.36 -5.32 -2.84
N LYS A 285 27.22 -4.30 -2.66
CA LYS A 285 28.27 -4.31 -1.62
C LYS A 285 27.69 -4.32 -0.20
N ASN A 286 26.51 -3.72 -0.03
CA ASN A 286 25.80 -3.64 1.24
C ASN A 286 24.51 -4.45 1.14
N PRO A 287 24.27 -5.44 2.01
CA PRO A 287 23.12 -6.32 1.89
C PRO A 287 21.78 -5.58 2.06
N LEU A 288 21.77 -4.39 2.68
CA LEU A 288 20.57 -3.56 2.81
C LEU A 288 20.17 -2.84 1.51
N ASN A 289 21.06 -2.71 0.53
CA ASN A 289 20.73 -2.04 -0.74
C ASN A 289 19.96 -2.96 -1.67
N GLY A 290 19.25 -2.37 -2.64
CA GLY A 290 18.43 -3.06 -3.62
C GLY A 290 17.04 -3.44 -3.09
N LEU A 291 16.36 -4.31 -3.84
CA LEU A 291 15.01 -4.76 -3.51
C LEU A 291 15.00 -5.81 -2.40
N HIS A 292 14.02 -5.70 -1.50
CA HIS A 292 13.76 -6.63 -0.40
C HIS A 292 12.27 -6.83 -0.17
N TYR A 293 11.87 -7.97 0.41
CA TYR A 293 10.61 -8.00 1.14
C TYR A 293 10.76 -7.21 2.44
N ALA A 294 9.69 -6.56 2.89
CA ALA A 294 9.69 -5.77 4.13
C ALA A 294 10.22 -6.58 5.33
N ALA A 295 9.75 -7.83 5.50
CA ALA A 295 10.21 -8.72 6.57
C ALA A 295 11.71 -9.04 6.47
N SER A 296 12.22 -9.39 5.29
CA SER A 296 13.65 -9.67 5.10
C SER A 296 14.53 -8.44 5.33
N PHE A 297 14.03 -7.25 4.94
CA PHE A 297 14.75 -6.01 5.21
C PHE A 297 14.78 -5.73 6.72
N ALA A 298 13.65 -5.86 7.40
CA ALA A 298 13.54 -5.63 8.83
C ALA A 298 14.48 -6.56 9.62
N GLU A 299 14.57 -7.83 9.24
CA GLU A 299 15.51 -8.78 9.84
C GLU A 299 16.97 -8.34 9.67
N LEU A 300 17.40 -8.04 8.44
CA LEU A 300 18.76 -7.58 8.14
C LEU A 300 19.08 -6.25 8.85
N TRP A 301 18.12 -5.32 8.87
CA TRP A 301 18.26 -4.06 9.56
C TRP A 301 18.41 -4.26 11.06
N ASN A 302 17.53 -5.06 11.68
CA ASN A 302 17.55 -5.32 13.11
C ASN A 302 18.83 -6.04 13.55
N GLN A 303 19.41 -6.87 12.68
CA GLN A 303 20.70 -7.50 12.92
C GLN A 303 21.85 -6.47 12.89
N LYS A 304 21.84 -5.55 11.93
CA LYS A 304 22.90 -4.55 11.75
C LYS A 304 22.77 -3.36 12.73
N HIS A 305 21.55 -3.00 13.09
CA HIS A 305 21.18 -1.85 13.91
C HIS A 305 20.31 -2.27 15.10
N PRO A 306 20.83 -3.08 16.04
CA PRO A 306 20.05 -3.65 17.14
C PRO A 306 19.48 -2.61 18.12
N GLN A 307 20.01 -1.38 18.13
CA GLN A 307 19.51 -0.27 18.93
C GLN A 307 18.42 0.56 18.21
N GLN A 308 18.21 0.32 16.92
CA GLN A 308 17.29 1.05 16.06
C GLN A 308 16.33 0.08 15.36
N ARG A 309 15.76 -0.85 16.13
CA ARG A 309 14.94 -1.91 15.54
C ARG A 309 13.69 -1.35 14.86
N ILE A 310 13.31 -1.99 13.76
CA ILE A 310 12.09 -1.74 13.00
C ILE A 310 11.18 -2.96 13.01
N ASP A 311 9.88 -2.68 12.90
CA ASP A 311 8.82 -3.66 12.71
C ASP A 311 8.76 -4.08 11.23
N SER A 312 8.44 -5.35 11.01
CA SER A 312 8.28 -5.97 9.70
C SER A 312 6.95 -5.64 9.01
N LEU A 313 5.90 -5.34 9.78
CA LEU A 313 4.52 -5.21 9.28
C LEU A 313 4.19 -3.84 8.69
N ASN A 314 4.89 -2.79 9.12
CA ASN A 314 4.50 -1.40 8.84
C ASN A 314 5.57 -0.58 8.12
N PHE A 315 6.56 -1.25 7.51
CA PHE A 315 7.72 -0.57 6.99
C PHE A 315 7.84 -0.69 5.47
N ALA A 316 7.55 0.43 4.81
CA ALA A 316 7.86 0.63 3.40
C ALA A 316 9.05 1.60 3.28
N ILE A 317 10.10 1.15 2.58
CA ILE A 317 11.27 1.95 2.24
C ILE A 317 11.27 2.13 0.74
N CYS A 318 11.54 3.36 0.33
CA CYS A 318 11.77 3.69 -1.07
C CYS A 318 12.82 4.80 -1.16
N PRO A 319 13.41 4.99 -2.36
CA PRO A 319 14.32 6.09 -2.64
C PRO A 319 13.78 7.48 -2.29
N PRO A 320 14.65 8.50 -2.12
CA PRO A 320 14.23 9.86 -1.75
C PRO A 320 13.25 10.56 -2.71
N ASP A 321 13.27 10.19 -3.99
CA ASP A 321 12.40 10.71 -5.05
C ASP A 321 11.21 9.80 -5.33
N TRP A 322 10.98 8.82 -4.47
CA TRP A 322 9.80 7.96 -4.47
C TRP A 322 9.00 8.20 -3.18
N SER A 323 7.71 7.94 -3.25
CA SER A 323 6.86 7.81 -2.06
C SER A 323 6.34 6.40 -1.97
N SER A 324 6.25 5.89 -0.74
CA SER A 324 5.54 4.66 -0.43
C SER A 324 4.26 5.02 0.32
N ALA A 325 3.12 4.56 -0.18
CA ALA A 325 1.84 4.73 0.48
C ALA A 325 1.13 3.38 0.58
N ILE A 326 0.27 3.24 1.59
CA ILE A 326 -0.70 2.15 1.62
C ILE A 326 -2.03 2.74 1.13
N GLU A 327 -2.40 2.51 -0.12
CA GLU A 327 -3.69 2.93 -0.69
C GLU A 327 -4.58 1.70 -0.88
N ASN A 328 -5.82 1.71 -0.36
CA ASN A 328 -6.74 0.57 -0.44
C ASN A 328 -6.11 -0.76 0.02
N ARG A 329 -5.25 -0.69 1.07
CA ARG A 329 -4.52 -1.84 1.63
C ARG A 329 -3.48 -2.45 0.70
N CYS A 330 -3.05 -1.70 -0.32
CA CYS A 330 -1.93 -2.05 -1.17
C CYS A 330 -0.75 -1.16 -0.89
N LEU A 331 0.43 -1.77 -0.84
CA LEU A 331 1.65 -1.00 -1.00
C LEU A 331 1.69 -0.45 -2.43
N ASP A 332 1.81 0.88 -2.52
CA ASP A 332 2.04 1.61 -3.74
C ASP A 332 3.38 2.36 -3.64
N LEU A 333 4.22 2.21 -4.66
CA LEU A 333 5.44 3.00 -4.85
C LEU A 333 5.21 3.98 -5.98
N THR A 334 5.18 5.28 -5.67
CA THR A 334 4.90 6.34 -6.64
C THR A 334 6.13 7.20 -6.85
N TYR A 335 6.50 7.41 -8.12
CA TYR A 335 7.63 8.27 -8.46
C TYR A 335 7.25 9.75 -8.30
N MET A 336 8.03 10.45 -7.49
CA MET A 336 7.82 11.86 -7.10
C MET A 336 8.92 12.80 -7.61
N GLY A 337 9.91 12.26 -8.33
CA GLY A 337 10.95 13.06 -8.99
C GLY A 337 10.49 13.68 -10.30
N ASP A 338 11.29 14.60 -10.81
CA ASP A 338 11.08 15.28 -12.10
C ASP A 338 11.97 14.71 -13.22
N GLY A 339 12.76 13.67 -12.91
CA GLY A 339 13.68 13.02 -13.83
C GLY A 339 13.00 12.04 -14.79
N PRO A 340 13.75 11.53 -15.78
CA PRO A 340 13.25 10.49 -16.67
C PRO A 340 12.95 9.19 -15.92
N LEU A 341 12.00 8.40 -16.43
CA LEU A 341 11.59 7.14 -15.80
C LEU A 341 12.74 6.12 -15.72
N SER A 342 13.65 6.08 -16.71
CA SER A 342 14.84 5.21 -16.65
C SER A 342 15.69 5.47 -15.39
N GLN A 343 15.88 6.73 -15.03
CA GLN A 343 16.57 7.13 -13.81
C GLN A 343 15.78 6.71 -12.58
N ALA A 344 14.48 7.00 -12.54
CA ALA A 344 13.60 6.60 -11.44
C ALA A 344 13.68 5.09 -11.15
N LEU A 345 13.70 4.26 -12.20
CA LEU A 345 13.85 2.82 -12.07
C LEU A 345 15.23 2.42 -11.56
N ASN A 346 16.33 3.06 -12.01
CA ASN A 346 17.67 2.81 -11.46
C ASN A 346 17.71 3.02 -9.94
N GLU A 347 17.05 4.07 -9.44
CA GLU A 347 17.03 4.43 -8.02
C GLU A 347 16.46 3.32 -7.14
N ILE A 348 15.38 2.67 -7.57
CA ILE A 348 14.78 1.50 -6.89
C ILE A 348 15.79 0.36 -6.75
N PHE A 349 16.58 0.11 -7.79
CA PHE A 349 17.58 -0.96 -7.75
C PHE A 349 18.86 -0.55 -7.05
N GLN A 350 19.21 0.73 -7.01
CA GLN A 350 20.44 1.23 -6.40
C GLN A 350 20.35 1.27 -4.88
N TRP A 351 19.20 1.69 -4.37
CA TRP A 351 19.02 2.00 -2.95
C TRP A 351 18.11 0.99 -2.25
N PRO A 352 18.10 0.97 -0.90
CA PRO A 352 17.16 0.16 -0.15
C PRO A 352 15.72 0.44 -0.60
N THR A 353 15.03 -0.60 -1.05
CA THR A 353 13.61 -0.52 -1.41
C THR A 353 12.91 -1.79 -0.95
N THR A 354 11.77 -1.64 -0.28
CA THR A 354 10.91 -2.77 0.06
C THR A 354 9.79 -2.88 -0.95
N ALA A 355 9.58 -4.08 -1.49
CA ALA A 355 8.53 -4.39 -2.44
C ALA A 355 7.99 -5.80 -2.18
N ASP A 356 6.75 -6.06 -2.60
CA ASP A 356 6.21 -7.42 -2.63
C ASP A 356 6.41 -8.08 -4.00
N CYS A 357 6.07 -9.35 -4.13
CA CYS A 357 6.26 -10.09 -5.38
C CYS A 357 5.45 -9.51 -6.55
N ALA A 358 4.33 -8.82 -6.30
CA ALA A 358 3.53 -8.19 -7.35
C ALA A 358 4.20 -6.92 -7.91
N ILE A 359 4.73 -6.07 -7.04
CA ILE A 359 5.51 -4.87 -7.42
C ILE A 359 6.78 -5.29 -8.16
N VAL A 360 7.48 -6.34 -7.69
CA VAL A 360 8.69 -6.81 -8.36
C VAL A 360 8.40 -7.37 -9.75
N CYS A 361 7.33 -8.14 -9.95
CA CYS A 361 6.95 -8.59 -11.29
C CYS A 361 6.71 -7.41 -12.25
N GLN A 362 6.10 -6.31 -11.78
CA GLN A 362 5.91 -5.10 -12.59
C GLN A 362 7.23 -4.44 -12.94
N LEU A 363 8.13 -4.31 -11.96
CA LEU A 363 9.49 -3.80 -12.19
C LEU A 363 10.24 -4.65 -13.22
N GLU A 364 10.10 -5.97 -13.16
CA GLU A 364 10.72 -6.88 -14.14
C GLU A 364 10.21 -6.64 -15.56
N PHE A 365 8.91 -6.41 -15.75
CA PHE A 365 8.37 -6.03 -17.06
C PHE A 365 8.92 -4.68 -17.52
N TRP A 366 8.87 -3.65 -16.68
CA TRP A 366 9.35 -2.31 -17.02
C TRP A 366 10.83 -2.30 -17.40
N MET A 367 11.66 -2.97 -16.60
CA MET A 367 13.08 -3.11 -16.88
C MET A 367 13.37 -3.96 -18.12
N SER A 368 12.51 -4.92 -18.45
CA SER A 368 12.65 -5.72 -19.68
C SER A 368 12.23 -4.97 -20.94
N ILE A 369 11.21 -4.10 -20.85
CA ILE A 369 10.89 -3.14 -21.91
C ILE A 369 12.09 -2.21 -22.12
N ARG A 370 12.63 -1.66 -21.03
CA ARG A 370 13.81 -0.80 -21.05
C ARG A 370 15.03 -1.50 -21.65
N TYR A 371 15.31 -2.75 -21.26
CA TYR A 371 16.36 -3.60 -21.85
C TYR A 371 16.17 -3.80 -23.36
N LEU A 372 14.91 -3.93 -23.81
CA LEU A 372 14.59 -4.12 -25.21
C LEU A 372 14.85 -2.86 -26.05
N ILE A 373 14.46 -1.68 -25.58
CA ILE A 373 14.41 -0.47 -26.41
C ILE A 373 15.47 0.60 -26.09
N GLY A 374 16.16 0.46 -24.96
CA GLY A 374 17.18 1.41 -24.48
C GLY A 374 16.61 2.69 -23.86
N ASP A 375 17.36 3.31 -22.95
CA ASP A 375 16.97 4.52 -22.20
C ASP A 375 16.54 5.66 -23.13
N GLY A 376 17.29 5.85 -24.22
CA GLY A 376 17.07 6.94 -25.16
C GLY A 376 15.66 6.95 -25.77
N LEU A 377 15.12 5.78 -26.13
CA LEU A 377 13.74 5.67 -26.61
C LEU A 377 12.75 5.54 -25.46
N PHE A 378 13.08 4.77 -24.42
CA PHE A 378 12.24 4.53 -23.24
C PHE A 378 11.76 5.85 -22.63
N ASP A 379 12.67 6.78 -22.34
CA ASP A 379 12.35 8.05 -21.70
C ASP A 379 11.55 9.00 -22.60
N ARG A 380 11.61 8.81 -23.93
CA ARG A 380 10.88 9.64 -24.90
C ARG A 380 9.43 9.18 -25.05
N ILE A 381 9.18 7.88 -24.97
CA ILE A 381 7.84 7.32 -25.19
C ILE A 381 7.06 7.12 -23.89
N PHE A 382 7.75 6.97 -22.76
CA PHE A 382 7.18 6.82 -21.43
C PHE A 382 7.40 8.07 -20.59
N THR A 383 6.69 9.14 -20.95
CA THR A 383 6.72 10.40 -20.22
C THR A 383 5.63 10.41 -19.15
N TYR A 384 6.01 10.66 -17.91
CA TYR A 384 5.11 10.79 -16.77
C TYR A 384 5.35 12.12 -16.09
N GLN A 385 4.28 12.75 -15.60
CA GLN A 385 4.41 13.83 -14.64
C GLN A 385 4.69 13.26 -13.26
N LYS A 386 5.24 14.11 -12.39
CA LYS A 386 5.43 13.82 -10.97
C LYS A 386 4.15 13.25 -10.36
N GLY A 387 4.25 12.06 -9.76
CA GLY A 387 3.14 11.38 -9.12
C GLY A 387 2.25 10.55 -10.05
N GLU A 388 2.52 10.48 -11.36
CA GLU A 388 1.70 9.70 -12.30
C GLU A 388 2.20 8.25 -12.49
N PHE A 389 3.48 7.98 -12.24
CA PHE A 389 4.02 6.63 -12.31
C PHE A 389 3.95 5.94 -10.96
N THR A 390 3.19 4.84 -10.88
CA THR A 390 2.99 4.07 -9.66
C THR A 390 3.19 2.57 -9.92
N LEU A 391 3.81 1.88 -8.97
CA LEU A 391 3.88 0.42 -8.92
C LEU A 391 3.02 -0.03 -7.74
N SER A 392 2.07 -0.93 -7.97
CA SER A 392 1.04 -1.26 -6.97
C SER A 392 0.89 -2.75 -6.73
N GLN A 393 0.67 -3.14 -5.49
CA GLN A 393 0.47 -4.55 -5.10
C GLN A 393 -0.67 -5.28 -5.85
N TYR A 394 -1.81 -4.66 -6.22
CA TYR A 394 -2.83 -5.37 -7.04
C TYR A 394 -2.64 -5.21 -8.57
N CYS A 395 -1.53 -4.65 -9.06
CA CYS A 395 -1.23 -4.51 -10.50
C CYS A 395 -2.34 -3.77 -11.30
N TYR A 396 -2.96 -2.73 -10.73
CA TYR A 396 -4.14 -2.07 -11.30
C TYR A 396 -3.93 -0.59 -11.69
N LYS A 397 -2.82 0.05 -11.27
CA LYS A 397 -2.56 1.48 -11.51
C LYS A 397 -1.05 1.86 -11.58
N PRO A 398 -0.59 2.39 -12.72
CA PRO A 398 -0.92 1.87 -14.04
C PRO A 398 -0.02 0.66 -14.32
N PHE A 399 -0.55 -0.55 -14.21
CA PHE A 399 0.02 -1.66 -14.96
C PHE A 399 -0.87 -1.93 -16.16
N ASP A 400 -0.44 -1.48 -17.35
CA ASP A 400 -0.92 -2.07 -18.59
C ASP A 400 0.21 -2.08 -19.61
N PRO A 401 0.97 -3.17 -19.81
CA PRO A 401 1.93 -3.29 -20.93
C PRO A 401 1.25 -3.43 -22.31
N SER A 402 0.04 -2.87 -22.41
CA SER A 402 -0.89 -2.77 -23.53
C SER A 402 -1.56 -4.07 -23.96
N ASN A 403 -2.06 -4.72 -22.91
CA ASN A 403 -3.45 -5.12 -22.75
C ASN A 403 -3.76 -6.61 -22.82
N ILE A 404 -2.91 -7.36 -22.14
CA ILE A 404 -3.13 -8.69 -21.57
C ILE A 404 -4.55 -9.24 -21.75
N GLU A 405 -4.67 -10.35 -22.47
CA GLU A 405 -5.95 -11.06 -22.52
C GLU A 405 -6.16 -11.84 -21.20
N TYR A 406 -7.31 -11.61 -20.57
CA TYR A 406 -7.91 -12.58 -19.65
C TYR A 406 -8.47 -13.71 -20.52
N GLY A 407 -7.61 -14.66 -20.89
CA GLY A 407 -7.93 -15.68 -21.87
C GLY A 407 -7.34 -17.04 -21.51
N LEU A 408 -8.05 -18.10 -21.85
CA LEU A 408 -7.62 -19.50 -21.72
C LEU A 408 -6.46 -19.88 -22.67
N ASP A 409 -5.76 -18.90 -23.26
CA ASP A 409 -4.82 -19.19 -24.33
C ASP A 409 -3.54 -19.82 -23.78
N SER A 410 -3.52 -21.15 -23.86
CA SER A 410 -2.47 -22.01 -23.33
C SER A 410 -1.09 -21.71 -23.95
N GLN A 411 -1.02 -21.02 -25.09
CA GLN A 411 0.20 -20.90 -25.91
C GLN A 411 1.09 -19.68 -25.65
N ALA A 412 0.68 -18.70 -24.84
CA ALA A 412 1.55 -17.56 -24.58
C ALA A 412 2.81 -17.96 -23.81
N ARG A 413 3.98 -17.54 -24.30
CA ARG A 413 5.28 -17.87 -23.70
C ARG A 413 5.51 -17.17 -22.36
N ILE A 414 5.03 -15.94 -22.19
CA ILE A 414 5.25 -15.12 -21.00
C ILE A 414 3.91 -14.81 -20.30
N LYS A 415 3.81 -15.16 -19.02
CA LYS A 415 2.61 -14.92 -18.20
C LYS A 415 3.01 -14.49 -16.80
N MET A 416 2.41 -13.47 -16.24
CA MET A 416 2.43 -13.23 -14.80
C MET A 416 1.26 -13.99 -14.16
N LYS A 417 1.48 -14.67 -13.04
CA LYS A 417 0.39 -15.38 -12.35
C LYS A 417 0.65 -15.48 -10.85
N ALA A 418 -0.41 -15.54 -10.06
CA ALA A 418 -0.31 -15.91 -8.66
C ALA A 418 -0.28 -17.44 -8.52
N ILE A 419 0.66 -17.96 -7.74
CA ILE A 419 0.67 -19.34 -7.27
C ILE A 419 0.47 -19.31 -5.76
N TYR A 420 -0.62 -19.90 -5.30
CA TYR A 420 -0.95 -19.94 -3.88
C TYR A 420 -0.17 -21.03 -3.16
N ASN A 421 0.16 -20.76 -1.91
CA ASN A 421 0.66 -21.75 -0.97
C ASN A 421 -0.51 -22.58 -0.41
N HIS A 422 -0.26 -23.45 0.56
CA HIS A 422 -1.27 -24.26 1.22
C HIS A 422 -2.38 -23.36 1.83
N PRO A 423 -3.67 -23.74 1.76
CA PRO A 423 -4.77 -22.93 2.30
C PRO A 423 -4.63 -22.55 3.78
N SER A 424 -3.94 -23.39 4.58
CA SER A 424 -3.64 -23.11 5.99
C SER A 424 -2.33 -22.36 6.22
N TYR A 425 -1.68 -21.82 5.19
CA TYR A 425 -0.40 -21.11 5.32
C TYR A 425 -0.50 -19.99 6.35
N LEU A 426 -1.50 -19.11 6.24
CA LEU A 426 -1.68 -17.99 7.17
C LEU A 426 -2.10 -18.42 8.59
N ALA A 427 -2.65 -19.62 8.74
CA ALA A 427 -2.85 -20.17 10.08
C ALA A 427 -1.48 -20.51 10.69
N LYS A 428 -0.58 -21.14 9.95
CA LYS A 428 0.76 -21.46 10.46
C LYS A 428 1.63 -20.21 10.63
N HIS A 429 1.64 -19.35 9.63
CA HIS A 429 2.46 -18.15 9.46
C HIS A 429 1.58 -16.89 9.33
N PRO A 430 0.98 -16.39 10.42
CA PRO A 430 0.08 -15.24 10.37
C PRO A 430 0.76 -13.94 9.90
N GLY A 431 2.06 -13.77 10.16
CA GLY A 431 2.87 -12.64 9.65
C GLY A 431 3.64 -12.97 8.38
N GLY A 432 3.49 -14.18 7.84
CA GLY A 432 4.25 -14.68 6.71
C GLY A 432 3.78 -14.11 5.36
N VAL A 433 4.73 -13.77 4.49
CA VAL A 433 4.45 -13.23 3.15
C VAL A 433 4.24 -14.30 2.07
N ALA A 434 4.65 -15.55 2.31
CA ALA A 434 4.59 -16.62 1.30
C ALA A 434 3.22 -17.31 1.20
N ARG A 435 2.11 -16.63 1.51
CA ARG A 435 0.75 -17.16 1.30
C ARG A 435 0.42 -17.38 -0.17
N LEU A 436 1.04 -16.58 -1.03
CA LEU A 436 1.01 -16.65 -2.47
C LEU A 436 2.32 -16.07 -2.99
N GLU A 437 2.71 -16.46 -4.20
CA GLU A 437 3.84 -15.90 -4.93
C GLU A 437 3.37 -15.47 -6.31
N HIS A 438 3.56 -14.19 -6.65
CA HIS A 438 3.44 -13.74 -8.03
C HIS A 438 4.70 -14.12 -8.78
N VAL A 439 4.53 -14.79 -9.91
CA VAL A 439 5.64 -15.26 -10.74
C VAL A 439 5.50 -14.77 -12.16
N ILE A 440 6.62 -14.54 -12.84
CA ILE A 440 6.66 -14.46 -14.30
C ILE A 440 7.01 -15.85 -14.85
N GLN A 441 6.00 -16.53 -15.37
CA GLN A 441 6.18 -17.77 -16.11
C GLN A 441 6.72 -17.48 -17.51
N ILE A 442 7.83 -18.15 -17.87
CA ILE A 442 8.41 -18.19 -19.22
C ILE A 442 8.47 -19.64 -19.65
N ASP A 443 7.64 -20.03 -20.61
CA ASP A 443 7.50 -21.41 -21.04
C ASP A 443 7.17 -22.33 -19.82
N ASP A 444 8.10 -23.21 -19.40
CA ASP A 444 7.97 -24.11 -18.25
C ASP A 444 8.65 -23.61 -16.96
N LYS A 445 9.32 -22.45 -17.01
CA LYS A 445 10.05 -21.85 -15.90
C LYS A 445 9.26 -20.72 -15.24
N HIS A 446 9.58 -20.44 -13.98
CA HIS A 446 8.98 -19.41 -13.14
C HIS A 446 10.07 -18.53 -12.56
N ILE A 447 10.02 -17.24 -12.89
CA ILE A 447 10.81 -16.22 -12.22
C ILE A 447 10.05 -15.80 -10.96
N ILE A 448 10.73 -15.86 -9.81
CA ILE A 448 10.20 -15.47 -8.51
C ILE A 448 11.06 -14.37 -7.89
N PHE A 449 10.49 -13.63 -6.95
CA PHE A 449 11.26 -12.69 -6.15
C PHE A 449 11.70 -13.36 -4.84
N SER A 450 12.99 -13.33 -4.57
CA SER A 450 13.52 -13.73 -3.26
C SER A 450 14.90 -13.11 -3.10
N SER A 451 15.02 -12.15 -2.20
CA SER A 451 16.29 -11.48 -1.93
C SER A 451 17.27 -12.49 -1.32
N GLY A 452 18.37 -12.75 -2.03
CA GLY A 452 19.42 -13.66 -1.56
C GLY A 452 19.12 -15.15 -1.72
N ALA A 453 18.06 -15.53 -2.45
CA ALA A 453 17.89 -16.94 -2.82
C ALA A 453 19.02 -17.41 -3.73
N ARG A 454 19.35 -18.71 -3.63
CA ARG A 454 20.37 -19.35 -4.49
C ARG A 454 20.00 -19.31 -5.97
N GLN A 455 18.70 -19.26 -6.28
CA GLN A 455 18.16 -19.16 -7.62
C GLN A 455 16.77 -18.54 -7.57
N ASN A 456 16.47 -17.69 -8.56
CA ASN A 456 15.17 -17.03 -8.72
C ASN A 456 14.42 -17.50 -9.97
N ILE A 457 15.04 -18.38 -10.76
CA ILE A 457 14.42 -19.00 -11.94
C ILE A 457 14.25 -20.47 -11.61
N LEU A 458 13.00 -20.89 -11.41
CA LEU A 458 12.63 -22.22 -10.96
C LEU A 458 11.88 -22.97 -12.06
N THR A 459 11.99 -24.28 -12.09
CA THR A 459 10.99 -25.15 -12.73
C THR A 459 9.71 -25.17 -11.90
N GLY A 460 8.60 -25.64 -12.48
CA GLY A 460 7.36 -25.83 -11.73
C GLY A 460 7.52 -26.73 -10.51
N GLU A 461 8.35 -27.77 -10.59
CA GLU A 461 8.61 -28.68 -9.45
C GLU A 461 9.42 -27.99 -8.35
N GLU A 462 10.47 -27.24 -8.71
CA GLU A 462 11.27 -26.48 -7.74
C GLU A 462 10.45 -25.40 -7.04
N LEU A 463 9.50 -24.76 -7.73
CA LEU A 463 8.61 -23.79 -7.13
C LEU A 463 7.63 -24.43 -6.13
N GLU A 464 7.07 -25.59 -6.45
CA GLU A 464 6.22 -26.34 -5.52
C GLU A 464 7.00 -26.74 -4.27
N VAL A 465 8.26 -27.17 -4.42
CA VAL A 465 9.17 -27.46 -3.29
C VAL A 465 9.47 -26.19 -2.49
N ALA A 466 9.70 -25.05 -3.14
CA ALA A 466 9.98 -23.78 -2.46
C ALA A 466 8.79 -23.33 -1.61
N LEU A 467 7.55 -23.41 -2.13
CA LEU A 467 6.34 -23.03 -1.40
C LEU A 467 6.07 -23.97 -0.21
N MET A 468 6.24 -25.28 -0.41
CA MET A 468 6.12 -26.26 0.68
C MET A 468 7.21 -26.05 1.74
N THR A 469 8.43 -25.71 1.33
CA THR A 469 9.54 -25.37 2.25
C THR A 469 9.21 -24.12 3.05
N ALA A 470 8.66 -23.08 2.42
CA ALA A 470 8.22 -21.86 3.10
C ALA A 470 7.12 -22.15 4.12
N TYR A 471 6.15 -23.02 3.80
CA TYR A 471 5.16 -23.48 4.78
C TYR A 471 5.80 -24.27 5.92
N ASN A 472 6.79 -25.12 5.63
CA ASN A 472 7.42 -25.98 6.63
C ASN A 472 8.45 -25.26 7.50
N ALA A 473 8.79 -24.02 7.18
CA ALA A 473 9.72 -23.22 7.96
C ALA A 473 9.20 -23.02 9.41
N PRO A 474 10.11 -22.81 10.39
CA PRO A 474 9.73 -22.30 11.69
C PRO A 474 9.06 -20.94 11.59
N ARG A 475 8.32 -20.55 12.63
CA ARG A 475 7.77 -19.20 12.74
C ARG A 475 8.87 -18.14 12.75
N SER A 476 8.59 -17.08 12.01
CA SER A 476 9.42 -15.88 11.96
C SER A 476 9.07 -14.92 13.09
N LEU A 477 9.88 -13.86 13.27
CA LEU A 477 9.55 -12.78 14.20
C LEU A 477 8.21 -12.11 13.85
N ALA A 478 7.92 -11.93 12.55
CA ALA A 478 6.66 -11.36 12.08
C ALA A 478 5.45 -12.22 12.51
N ASP A 479 5.60 -13.55 12.49
CA ASP A 479 4.55 -14.45 12.97
C ASP A 479 4.29 -14.26 14.47
N GLU A 480 5.35 -14.08 15.27
CA GLU A 480 5.23 -13.85 16.71
C GLU A 480 4.66 -12.47 17.06
N GLU A 481 5.02 -11.44 16.29
CA GLU A 481 4.44 -10.10 16.40
C GLU A 481 2.93 -10.14 16.16
N GLU A 482 2.50 -10.89 15.14
CA GLU A 482 1.09 -10.98 14.80
C GLU A 482 0.28 -11.87 15.75
N ILE A 483 0.88 -12.94 16.27
CA ILE A 483 0.31 -13.73 17.37
C ILE A 483 0.16 -12.89 18.65
N CYS A 484 1.12 -12.01 18.93
CA CYS A 484 1.06 -11.07 20.05
C CYS A 484 -0.11 -10.09 19.88
N LEU A 485 -0.31 -9.55 18.66
CA LEU A 485 -1.45 -8.71 18.33
C LEU A 485 -2.78 -9.45 18.57
N TYR A 486 -2.89 -10.68 18.06
CA TYR A 486 -4.11 -11.49 18.23
C TYR A 486 -4.40 -11.80 19.70
N THR A 487 -3.36 -12.02 20.49
CA THR A 487 -3.45 -12.30 21.93
C THR A 487 -3.93 -11.09 22.72
N LYS A 488 -3.48 -9.88 22.34
CA LYS A 488 -3.85 -8.64 23.03
C LYS A 488 -5.28 -8.20 22.76
N ASN A 489 -5.82 -8.48 21.56
CA ASN A 489 -7.13 -8.00 21.14
C ASN A 489 -8.01 -9.14 20.58
N PRO A 490 -8.36 -10.17 21.35
CA PRO A 490 -9.00 -11.39 20.82
C PRO A 490 -10.39 -11.15 20.19
N GLU A 491 -11.09 -10.10 20.57
CA GLU A 491 -12.42 -9.76 20.04
C GLU A 491 -12.36 -9.00 18.70
N ASP A 492 -11.19 -8.48 18.30
CA ASP A 492 -11.05 -7.72 17.07
C ASP A 492 -11.16 -8.62 15.84
N ILE A 493 -11.95 -8.23 14.84
CA ILE A 493 -12.13 -8.99 13.60
C ILE A 493 -11.02 -8.69 12.60
N HIS A 494 -10.19 -9.64 12.20
CA HIS A 494 -9.14 -9.41 11.20
C HIS A 494 -9.71 -8.87 9.88
N PRO A 495 -9.19 -7.74 9.36
CA PRO A 495 -9.81 -6.98 8.27
C PRO A 495 -9.81 -7.70 6.92
N HIS A 496 -8.89 -8.65 6.72
CA HIS A 496 -8.82 -9.46 5.49
C HIS A 496 -9.43 -10.86 5.63
N LEU A 497 -9.29 -11.48 6.79
CA LEU A 497 -9.74 -12.86 7.01
C LEU A 497 -11.17 -12.90 7.52
N ILE A 498 -11.70 -11.76 7.99
CA ILE A 498 -13.05 -11.60 8.53
C ILE A 498 -13.31 -12.65 9.62
N LYS A 499 -12.31 -12.82 10.51
CA LYS A 499 -12.32 -13.73 11.64
C LYS A 499 -11.85 -13.00 12.89
N PRO A 500 -12.45 -13.24 14.07
CA PRO A 500 -11.92 -12.71 15.32
C PRO A 500 -10.46 -13.15 15.54
N PHE A 501 -9.63 -12.24 16.05
CA PHE A 501 -8.24 -12.49 16.41
C PHE A 501 -8.10 -13.67 17.38
N GLY A 502 -9.04 -13.85 18.31
CA GLY A 502 -9.09 -15.02 19.17
C GLY A 502 -9.23 -16.34 18.42
N SER A 503 -10.00 -16.37 17.32
CA SER A 503 -10.09 -17.55 16.43
C SER A 503 -8.80 -17.76 15.67
N LEU A 504 -8.20 -16.69 15.12
CA LEU A 504 -6.93 -16.78 14.40
C LEU A 504 -5.79 -17.23 15.31
N LEU A 505 -5.78 -16.79 16.57
CA LEU A 505 -4.84 -17.25 17.58
C LEU A 505 -4.98 -18.76 17.84
N GLN A 506 -6.20 -19.29 17.88
CA GLN A 506 -6.43 -20.74 18.02
C GLN A 506 -5.97 -21.52 16.79
N GLU A 507 -6.26 -21.01 15.59
CA GLU A 507 -5.76 -21.57 14.33
C GLU A 507 -4.22 -21.59 14.32
N ALA A 508 -3.59 -20.47 14.70
CA ALA A 508 -2.15 -20.39 14.84
C ALA A 508 -1.62 -21.43 15.83
N LYS A 509 -2.15 -21.50 17.05
CA LYS A 509 -1.72 -22.53 18.00
C LYS A 509 -1.88 -23.95 17.46
N GLY A 510 -2.95 -24.23 16.72
CA GLY A 510 -3.20 -25.53 16.10
C GLY A 510 -2.20 -25.93 15.02
N PHE A 511 -1.67 -24.96 14.28
CA PHE A 511 -0.73 -25.20 13.16
C PHE A 511 0.75 -24.94 13.51
N ALA A 512 1.07 -24.55 14.75
CA ALA A 512 2.43 -24.13 15.14
C ALA A 512 3.51 -25.18 14.79
N GLU A 513 3.24 -26.44 15.13
CA GLU A 513 4.16 -27.57 14.92
C GLU A 513 3.80 -28.40 13.67
N HIS A 514 2.84 -27.95 12.87
CA HIS A 514 2.38 -28.69 11.71
C HIS A 514 3.39 -28.56 10.56
N SER A 515 3.80 -29.68 9.96
CA SER A 515 4.59 -29.72 8.73
C SER A 515 3.86 -30.55 7.69
N LEU A 516 3.76 -30.02 6.48
CA LEU A 516 3.17 -30.70 5.34
C LEU A 516 4.10 -31.81 4.84
N SER A 517 3.52 -32.98 4.66
CA SER A 517 4.05 -34.04 3.81
C SER A 517 3.81 -33.72 2.33
N GLU A 518 4.55 -34.40 1.43
CA GLU A 518 4.32 -34.30 -0.02
C GLU A 518 2.90 -34.72 -0.45
N ILE A 519 2.25 -35.60 0.32
CA ILE A 519 0.90 -36.09 0.02
C ILE A 519 -0.11 -34.97 0.32
N GLU A 520 -0.06 -34.38 1.51
CA GLU A 520 -0.92 -33.26 1.90
C GLU A 520 -0.74 -32.05 0.96
N TRP A 521 0.50 -31.76 0.57
CA TRP A 521 0.80 -30.72 -0.41
C TRP A 521 0.15 -30.98 -1.78
N ARG A 522 0.21 -32.23 -2.26
CA ARG A 522 -0.40 -32.63 -3.53
C ARG A 522 -1.92 -32.62 -3.48
N ASP A 523 -2.51 -33.03 -2.35
CA ASP A 523 -3.96 -33.11 -2.18
C ASP A 523 -4.64 -31.72 -2.24
N THR A 524 -3.91 -30.65 -1.89
CA THR A 524 -4.43 -29.27 -2.00
C THR A 524 -4.24 -28.61 -3.36
N LYS A 525 -3.62 -29.29 -4.34
CA LYS A 525 -3.32 -28.68 -5.66
C LYS A 525 -4.53 -28.08 -6.36
N VAL A 526 -5.67 -28.77 -6.33
CA VAL A 526 -6.92 -28.29 -6.97
C VAL A 526 -7.44 -27.02 -6.29
N GLU A 527 -7.38 -26.96 -4.96
CA GLU A 527 -7.79 -25.78 -4.19
C GLU A 527 -6.85 -24.59 -4.45
N ARG A 528 -5.53 -24.83 -4.49
CA ARG A 528 -4.54 -23.80 -4.84
C ARG A 528 -4.75 -23.25 -6.25
N GLN A 529 -5.08 -24.12 -7.21
CA GLN A 529 -5.44 -23.70 -8.57
C GLN A 529 -6.74 -22.90 -8.62
N LYS A 530 -7.73 -23.25 -7.78
CA LYS A 530 -8.98 -22.50 -7.66
C LYS A 530 -8.74 -21.11 -7.05
N MET A 531 -7.88 -20.99 -6.04
CA MET A 531 -7.48 -19.70 -5.46
C MET A 531 -6.71 -18.84 -6.47
N ALA A 532 -5.90 -19.46 -7.34
CA ALA A 532 -5.19 -18.78 -8.44
C ALA A 532 -6.09 -18.36 -9.61
N HIS A 533 -7.34 -18.84 -9.67
CA HIS A 533 -8.21 -18.59 -10.79
C HIS A 533 -8.49 -17.09 -10.97
N GLY A 534 -8.31 -16.58 -12.18
CA GLY A 534 -8.46 -15.15 -12.48
C GLY A 534 -7.26 -14.26 -12.08
N HIS A 535 -6.28 -14.80 -11.35
CA HIS A 535 -5.08 -14.07 -10.94
C HIS A 535 -3.89 -14.34 -11.88
N HIS A 536 -4.09 -14.12 -13.17
CA HIS A 536 -3.03 -14.22 -14.17
C HIS A 536 -3.17 -13.16 -15.25
N LEU A 537 -2.02 -12.77 -15.79
CA LEU A 537 -1.86 -11.77 -16.82
C LEU A 537 -0.98 -12.36 -17.93
N ILE A 538 -1.48 -12.38 -19.16
CA ILE A 538 -0.79 -12.92 -20.33
C ILE A 538 -0.14 -11.79 -21.13
N LEU A 539 1.18 -11.80 -21.30
CA LEU A 539 1.85 -10.80 -22.13
C LEU A 539 1.68 -11.12 -23.62
N ASN A 540 1.02 -10.22 -24.36
CA ASN A 540 1.00 -10.27 -25.82
C ASN A 540 2.19 -9.49 -26.37
N PHE A 541 3.32 -10.18 -26.51
CA PHE A 541 4.58 -9.57 -26.94
C PHE A 541 4.50 -8.92 -28.33
N GLN A 542 3.81 -9.56 -29.29
CA GLN A 542 3.68 -9.01 -30.64
C GLN A 542 3.00 -7.64 -30.63
N ARG A 543 1.91 -7.50 -29.86
CA ARG A 543 1.20 -6.23 -29.73
C ARG A 543 2.03 -5.17 -29.01
N LEU A 544 2.77 -5.55 -27.97
CA LEU A 544 3.73 -4.65 -27.31
C LEU A 544 4.76 -4.12 -28.31
N CYS A 545 5.41 -5.00 -29.09
CA CYS A 545 6.37 -4.59 -30.11
C CYS A 545 5.75 -3.66 -31.15
N THR A 546 4.57 -4.00 -31.69
CA THR A 546 3.89 -3.14 -32.67
C THR A 546 3.57 -1.77 -32.09
N ALA A 547 3.10 -1.68 -30.83
CA ALA A 547 2.86 -0.39 -30.18
C ALA A 547 4.15 0.41 -29.98
N LEU A 548 5.23 -0.24 -29.54
CA LEU A 548 6.54 0.40 -29.38
C LEU A 548 7.08 0.93 -30.72
N GLU A 549 6.95 0.15 -31.81
CA GLU A 549 7.37 0.56 -33.16
C GLU A 549 6.56 1.74 -33.68
N GLU A 550 5.23 1.69 -33.56
CA GLU A 550 4.36 2.78 -33.98
C GLU A 550 4.58 4.05 -33.15
N SER A 551 4.80 3.94 -31.84
CA SER A 551 5.12 5.08 -30.98
C SER A 551 6.49 5.68 -31.30
N ARG A 552 7.51 4.84 -31.59
CA ARG A 552 8.82 5.29 -32.06
C ARG A 552 8.67 6.08 -33.36
N ASP A 553 7.97 5.53 -34.34
CA ASP A 553 7.81 6.14 -35.66
C ASP A 553 6.99 7.45 -35.56
N ALA A 554 5.94 7.48 -34.73
CA ALA A 554 5.16 8.69 -34.46
C ALA A 554 5.98 9.78 -33.77
N TYR A 555 6.87 9.40 -32.85
CA TYR A 555 7.79 10.34 -32.20
C TYR A 555 8.75 10.97 -33.22
N PHE A 556 9.43 10.17 -34.04
CA PHE A 556 10.38 10.70 -35.04
C PHE A 556 9.72 11.55 -36.13
N ASN A 557 8.45 11.29 -36.44
CA ASN A 557 7.66 12.06 -37.39
C ASN A 557 6.94 13.27 -36.76
N GLN A 558 7.17 13.58 -35.47
CA GLN A 558 6.50 14.65 -34.71
C GLN A 558 4.96 14.57 -34.77
N SER A 559 4.44 13.34 -34.87
CA SER A 559 3.02 13.04 -35.03
C SER A 559 2.44 12.27 -33.84
N MET A 560 3.13 12.26 -32.70
CA MET A 560 2.69 11.54 -31.51
C MET A 560 1.40 12.18 -30.97
N ARG A 561 0.27 11.48 -31.17
CA ARG A 561 -1.06 11.89 -30.71
C ARG A 561 -1.52 11.14 -29.46
N MET A 562 -0.90 10.00 -29.18
CA MET A 562 -1.30 9.05 -28.13
C MET A 562 -0.04 8.37 -27.56
N ASP A 563 -0.08 8.01 -26.27
CA ASP A 563 0.96 7.18 -25.66
C ASP A 563 0.87 5.71 -26.11
N VAL A 564 1.93 4.94 -25.80
CA VAL A 564 2.09 3.53 -26.18
C VAL A 564 0.91 2.67 -25.71
N PHE A 565 0.37 2.94 -24.51
CA PHE A 565 -0.63 2.09 -23.87
C PHE A 565 -2.02 2.32 -24.44
N ASN A 566 -2.38 3.59 -24.63
CA ASN A 566 -3.56 3.97 -25.37
C ASN A 566 -3.53 3.36 -26.77
N ARG A 567 -2.37 3.37 -27.44
CA ARG A 567 -2.23 2.78 -28.78
C ARG A 567 -2.47 1.28 -28.81
N ALA A 568 -1.86 0.49 -27.95
CA ALA A 568 -2.13 -0.96 -28.02
C ALA A 568 -3.47 -1.40 -27.42
N THR A 569 -4.12 -0.56 -26.61
CA THR A 569 -5.56 -0.72 -26.31
C THR A 569 -6.42 -0.59 -27.58
N GLU A 570 -6.10 0.34 -28.48
CA GLU A 570 -6.74 0.40 -29.80
C GLU A 570 -6.47 -0.84 -30.65
N LEU A 571 -5.23 -1.34 -30.66
CA LEU A 571 -4.86 -2.56 -31.39
C LEU A 571 -5.62 -3.80 -30.88
N GLN A 572 -5.86 -3.90 -29.57
CA GLN A 572 -6.70 -4.97 -29.02
C GLN A 572 -8.13 -4.90 -29.54
N SER A 573 -8.70 -3.69 -29.53
CA SER A 573 -10.08 -3.44 -29.96
C SER A 573 -10.30 -3.77 -31.43
N SER A 574 -9.28 -3.56 -32.29
CA SER A 574 -9.36 -3.86 -33.72
C SER A 574 -9.30 -5.37 -34.01
N VAL A 575 -8.43 -6.11 -33.30
CA VAL A 575 -8.33 -7.58 -33.41
C VAL A 575 -9.66 -8.24 -33.00
N LEU A 576 -10.27 -7.78 -31.90
CA LEU A 576 -11.58 -8.28 -31.49
C LEU A 576 -12.62 -8.01 -32.59
N ARG A 577 -12.74 -6.80 -33.12
CA ARG A 577 -13.71 -6.52 -34.21
C ARG A 577 -13.50 -7.38 -35.46
N SER A 578 -12.25 -7.74 -35.79
CA SER A 578 -11.95 -8.59 -36.95
C SER A 578 -12.32 -10.07 -36.76
N LYS A 579 -12.45 -10.55 -35.52
CA LYS A 579 -12.93 -11.92 -35.22
C LYS A 579 -14.45 -12.03 -35.21
N TRP A 580 -15.16 -10.90 -35.17
CA TRP A 580 -16.62 -10.83 -35.10
C TRP A 580 -17.28 -10.43 -36.43
N ASN A 581 -16.49 -10.04 -37.44
CA ASN A 581 -16.90 -9.82 -38.83
C ASN A 581 -16.34 -10.94 -39.70
#